data_AF-A0A925BKM0-F1
#
_entry.id   AF-A0A925BKM0-F1
#
_cell.length_a   1.000
_cell.length_b   1.000
_cell.length_c   1.000
_cell.angle_alpha   90.00
_cell.angle_beta   90.00
_cell.angle_gamma   90.00
#
_symmetry.space_group_name_H-M   'P 1'
#
loop_
_entity.id
_entity.type
_entity.pdbx_description
1 polymer ?
#
loop_
_entity_poly.entity_id
_entity_poly.type
_entity_poly.pdbx_seq_one_letter_code
_entity_poly.pdbx_strand_id
1 'polypeptide(L)'
;MVVFRTNGIVARLVRDFQAERHCITNTLPYDRSHSTVIRLMRRFWKNYRERHLHPGNQLFHLVGLPVTFILPIHFLVWHKQYPASWALIAFVVGYVLQFIGHAIEGNDAGELILMKRCLGRPYVEFGPRHPSRISKSPTET
;
A
#
# COMPACT_ATOMS: atom_id res chain seq x y z
N MET A 1 22.35 53.34 0.93
CA MET A 1 23.24 52.53 1.80
C MET A 1 22.60 52.48 3.18
N VAL A 2 21.87 51.41 3.50
CA VAL A 2 21.21 51.24 4.81
C VAL A 2 21.97 50.16 5.57
N VAL A 3 22.74 50.57 6.58
CA VAL A 3 23.44 49.65 7.49
C VAL A 3 22.46 49.25 8.58
N PHE A 4 21.88 48.05 8.47
CA PHE A 4 21.10 47.46 9.55
C PHE A 4 22.06 46.95 10.64
N ARG A 5 22.12 47.69 11.75
CA ARG A 5 22.84 47.30 12.97
C ARG A 5 22.03 46.21 13.67
N THR A 6 22.44 44.96 13.54
CA THR A 6 21.80 43.84 14.24
C THR A 6 22.22 43.84 15.71
N ASN A 7 21.24 43.88 16.62
CA ASN A 7 21.46 43.73 18.06
C ASN A 7 22.10 42.36 18.35
N GLY A 8 23.10 42.32 19.22
CA GLY A 8 23.95 41.14 19.48
C GLY A 8 23.22 39.85 19.89
N ILE A 9 21.94 39.94 20.27
CA ILE A 9 21.06 38.81 20.57
C ILE A 9 20.73 38.02 19.29
N VAL A 10 20.46 38.68 18.16
CA VAL A 10 20.13 38.02 16.90
C VAL A 10 21.36 37.31 16.33
N ALA A 11 22.53 37.93 16.43
CA ALA A 11 23.80 37.32 16.03
C ALA A 11 24.20 36.12 16.91
N ARG A 12 23.75 36.08 18.16
CA ARG A 12 23.96 34.94 19.07
C ARG A 12 23.00 33.79 18.74
N LEU A 13 21.71 34.08 18.57
CA LEU A 13 20.70 33.10 18.14
C LEU A 13 21.06 32.44 16.80
N VAL A 14 21.52 33.20 15.81
CA VAL A 14 21.92 32.62 14.51
C VAL A 14 23.15 31.71 14.64
N ARG A 15 24.10 32.04 15.53
CA ARG A 15 25.28 31.20 15.79
C ARG A 15 24.94 29.93 16.56
N ASP A 16 24.08 30.04 17.57
CA ASP A 16 23.65 28.88 18.36
C ASP A 16 22.83 27.92 17.48
N PHE A 17 22.01 28.45 16.56
CA PHE A 17 21.28 27.65 15.58
C PHE A 17 22.20 27.02 14.50
N GLN A 18 23.29 27.68 14.11
CA GLN A 18 24.29 27.09 13.21
C GLN A 18 25.16 26.03 13.91
N ALA A 19 25.49 26.21 15.18
CA ALA A 19 26.26 25.24 15.97
C ALA A 19 25.48 23.94 16.22
N GLU A 20 24.17 24.02 16.45
CA GLU A 20 23.28 22.85 16.54
C GLU A 20 23.23 22.05 15.24
N ARG A 21 23.23 22.72 14.07
CA ARG A 21 23.21 22.03 12.77
C ARG A 21 24.47 21.22 12.49
N HIS A 22 25.64 21.64 12.99
CA HIS A 22 26.90 20.92 12.75
C HIS A 22 27.11 19.70 13.66
N CYS A 23 26.45 19.63 14.82
CA CYS A 23 26.53 18.45 15.70
C CYS A 23 25.58 17.33 15.25
N ILE A 24 24.46 17.67 14.61
CA ILE A 24 23.46 16.68 14.17
C ILE A 24 23.87 15.98 12.86
N THR A 25 24.75 16.58 12.05
CA THR A 25 25.12 16.02 10.73
C THR A 25 26.14 14.88 10.78
N ASN A 26 26.70 14.52 11.94
CA ASN A 26 27.82 13.57 12.05
C ASN A 26 27.51 12.24 12.77
N THR A 27 26.24 11.87 12.99
CA THR A 27 25.89 10.59 13.64
C THR A 27 24.91 9.70 12.88
N LEU A 28 24.54 10.04 11.65
CA LEU A 28 23.77 9.13 10.81
C LEU A 28 24.69 8.49 9.78
N PRO A 29 24.98 7.17 9.88
CA PRO A 29 25.60 6.49 8.76
C PRO A 29 24.66 6.64 7.55
N TYR A 30 25.13 7.37 6.55
CA TYR A 30 24.57 7.39 5.21
C TYR A 30 24.86 6.02 4.58
N ASP A 31 24.11 5.01 5.00
CA ASP A 31 24.05 3.71 4.34
C ASP A 31 22.63 3.15 4.48
N ARG A 32 21.76 3.40 3.50
CA ARG A 32 20.40 2.82 3.54
C ARG A 32 19.54 2.76 2.26
N SER A 33 20.08 2.88 1.05
CA SER A 33 19.23 2.82 -0.16
C SER A 33 18.65 1.42 -0.44
N HIS A 34 19.48 0.36 -0.40
CA HIS A 34 19.04 -1.03 -0.70
C HIS A 34 18.02 -1.58 0.31
N SER A 35 18.05 -1.09 1.55
CA SER A 35 17.19 -1.61 2.61
C SER A 35 15.75 -1.08 2.57
N THR A 36 15.45 0.04 1.89
CA THR A 36 14.08 0.58 1.84
C THR A 36 13.19 -0.25 0.95
N VAL A 37 13.64 -0.62 -0.25
CA VAL A 37 12.89 -1.50 -1.16
C VAL A 37 12.66 -2.86 -0.50
N ILE A 38 13.70 -3.46 0.08
CA ILE A 38 13.57 -4.74 0.79
C ILE A 38 12.58 -4.65 1.95
N ARG A 39 12.60 -3.56 2.73
CA ARG A 39 11.62 -3.32 3.81
C ARG A 39 10.20 -3.18 3.26
N LEU A 40 10.01 -2.43 2.17
CA LEU A 40 8.71 -2.23 1.53
C LEU A 40 8.16 -3.55 0.99
N MET A 41 9.01 -4.34 0.32
CA MET A 41 8.63 -5.66 -0.20
C MET A 41 8.28 -6.64 0.93
N ARG A 42 9.06 -6.67 2.00
CA ARG A 42 8.72 -7.49 3.19
C ARG A 42 7.40 -7.07 3.82
N ARG A 43 7.14 -5.77 3.92
CA ARG A 43 5.87 -5.24 4.44
C ARG A 43 4.70 -5.59 3.52
N PHE A 44 4.85 -5.40 2.22
CA PHE A 44 3.85 -5.76 1.23
C PHE A 44 3.52 -7.26 1.29
N TRP A 45 4.56 -8.11 1.28
CA TRP A 45 4.39 -9.56 1.35
C TRP A 45 3.74 -10.01 2.66
N LYS A 46 4.15 -9.43 3.79
CA LYS A 46 3.54 -9.70 5.09
C LYS A 46 2.05 -9.35 5.07
N ASN A 47 1.71 -8.13 4.66
CA ASN A 47 0.33 -7.67 4.60
C ASN A 47 -0.51 -8.48 3.61
N TYR A 48 0.07 -8.87 2.47
CA TYR A 48 -0.58 -9.73 1.49
C TYR A 48 -0.93 -11.08 2.11
N ARG A 49 0.04 -11.76 2.74
CA ARG A 49 -0.16 -13.06 3.39
C ARG A 49 -1.18 -13.01 4.53
N GLU A 50 -1.17 -11.96 5.33
CA GLU A 50 -2.12 -11.81 6.45
C GLU A 50 -3.57 -11.61 5.97
N ARG A 51 -3.76 -11.09 4.76
CA ARG A 51 -5.10 -10.81 4.19
C ARG A 51 -5.60 -11.87 3.21
N HIS A 52 -4.75 -12.81 2.78
CA HIS A 52 -5.09 -13.84 1.80
C HIS A 52 -4.71 -15.22 2.35
N LEU A 53 -5.43 -15.67 3.37
CA LEU A 53 -5.20 -16.97 4.02
C LEU A 53 -5.96 -18.09 3.31
N HIS A 54 -7.08 -17.77 2.64
CA HIS A 54 -7.92 -18.74 1.95
C HIS A 54 -7.31 -19.15 0.60
N PRO A 55 -7.13 -20.46 0.31
CA PRO A 55 -6.58 -20.90 -0.99
C PRO A 55 -7.44 -20.48 -2.18
N GLY A 56 -8.77 -20.54 -2.05
CA GLY A 56 -9.71 -19.92 -3.00
C GLY A 56 -9.43 -18.45 -3.30
N ASN A 57 -9.24 -17.60 -2.28
CA ASN A 57 -8.89 -16.19 -2.49
C ASN A 57 -7.56 -16.05 -3.26
N GLN A 58 -6.55 -16.83 -2.88
CA GLN A 58 -5.26 -16.86 -3.58
C GLN A 58 -5.39 -17.32 -5.04
N LEU A 59 -6.22 -18.33 -5.33
CA LEU A 59 -6.46 -18.83 -6.68
C LEU A 59 -7.16 -17.77 -7.55
N PHE A 60 -8.19 -17.13 -7.00
CA PHE A 60 -8.90 -16.05 -7.69
C PHE A 60 -8.00 -14.85 -7.98
N HIS A 61 -7.06 -14.51 -7.08
CA HIS A 61 -6.04 -13.49 -7.34
C HIS A 61 -4.99 -13.95 -8.36
N LEU A 62 -4.56 -15.20 -8.28
CA LEU A 62 -3.59 -15.78 -9.22
C LEU A 62 -4.09 -15.71 -10.67
N VAL A 63 -5.38 -15.94 -10.90
CA VAL A 63 -6.01 -15.83 -12.23
C VAL A 63 -6.46 -14.41 -12.53
N GLY A 64 -7.07 -13.73 -11.56
CA GLY A 64 -7.65 -12.40 -11.72
C GLY A 64 -6.61 -11.32 -12.03
N LEU A 65 -5.42 -11.36 -11.42
CA LEU A 65 -4.36 -10.37 -11.66
C LEU A 65 -3.85 -10.39 -13.12
N PRO A 66 -3.46 -11.55 -13.71
CA PRO A 66 -3.15 -11.63 -15.14
C PRO A 66 -4.28 -11.16 -16.04
N VAL A 67 -5.52 -11.56 -15.74
CA VAL A 67 -6.70 -11.17 -16.54
C VAL A 67 -6.94 -9.66 -16.46
N THR A 68 -6.66 -9.02 -15.33
CA THR A 68 -6.88 -7.58 -15.12
C THR A 68 -5.78 -6.71 -15.70
N PHE A 69 -4.52 -7.13 -15.62
CA PHE A 69 -3.38 -6.28 -16.01
C PHE A 69 -2.72 -6.72 -17.32
N ILE A 70 -2.58 -8.01 -17.57
CA ILE A 70 -1.83 -8.51 -18.74
C ILE A 70 -2.73 -8.51 -19.98
N LEU A 71 -3.96 -9.03 -19.88
CA LEU A 71 -4.84 -9.14 -21.04
C LEU A 71 -5.27 -7.78 -21.63
N PRO A 72 -5.60 -6.74 -20.84
CA PRO A 72 -5.91 -5.43 -21.41
C PRO A 72 -4.71 -4.81 -22.13
N ILE A 73 -3.50 -4.95 -21.57
CA ILE A 73 -2.27 -4.51 -22.25
C ILE A 73 -2.08 -5.28 -23.56
N HIS A 74 -2.31 -6.60 -23.54
CA HIS A 74 -2.20 -7.44 -24.73
C HIS A 74 -3.15 -6.99 -25.85
N PHE A 75 -4.43 -6.73 -25.53
CA PHE A 75 -5.41 -6.28 -26.52
C PHE A 75 -5.16 -4.84 -27.00
N LEU A 76 -4.72 -3.93 -26.12
CA LEU A 76 -4.52 -2.51 -26.48
C LEU A 76 -3.19 -2.24 -27.20
N VAL A 77 -2.12 -2.99 -26.87
CA VAL A 77 -0.77 -2.72 -27.35
C VAL A 77 -0.34 -3.70 -28.45
N TRP A 78 -0.47 -5.00 -28.19
CA TRP A 78 0.11 -6.04 -29.05
C TRP A 78 -0.87 -6.55 -30.13
N HIS A 79 -2.17 -6.59 -29.85
CA HIS A 79 -3.18 -7.10 -30.80
C HIS A 79 -4.31 -6.11 -31.07
N LYS A 80 -3.98 -5.01 -31.75
CA LYS A 80 -4.92 -3.95 -32.16
C LYS A 80 -6.02 -4.39 -33.12
N GLN A 81 -5.95 -5.63 -33.62
CA GLN A 81 -6.98 -6.25 -34.46
C GLN A 81 -8.27 -6.56 -33.69
N TYR A 82 -8.20 -6.71 -32.36
CA TYR A 82 -9.39 -6.91 -31.53
C TYR A 82 -10.00 -5.55 -31.13
N PRO A 83 -11.33 -5.48 -30.99
CA PRO A 83 -11.94 -4.25 -30.51
C PRO A 83 -11.54 -3.96 -29.06
N ALA A 84 -11.36 -2.67 -28.74
CA ALA A 84 -10.94 -2.22 -27.40
C ALA A 84 -11.91 -2.68 -26.28
N SER A 85 -13.13 -3.06 -26.62
CA SER A 85 -14.09 -3.69 -25.70
C SER A 85 -13.53 -4.96 -25.04
N TRP A 86 -12.68 -5.74 -25.71
CA TRP A 86 -12.04 -6.92 -25.11
C TRP A 86 -11.12 -6.56 -23.96
N ALA A 87 -10.40 -5.44 -24.05
CA ALA A 87 -9.58 -4.95 -22.96
C ALA A 87 -10.43 -4.56 -21.75
N LEU A 88 -11.56 -3.88 -22.00
CA LEU A 88 -12.51 -3.54 -20.93
C LEU A 88 -13.14 -4.78 -20.30
N ILE A 89 -13.57 -5.76 -21.11
CA ILE A 89 -14.13 -7.02 -20.63
C ILE A 89 -13.11 -7.77 -19.77
N ALA A 90 -11.86 -7.90 -20.24
CA ALA A 90 -10.81 -8.56 -19.49
C ALA A 90 -10.54 -7.84 -18.16
N PHE A 91 -10.45 -6.50 -18.18
CA PHE A 91 -10.30 -5.71 -16.96
C PHE A 91 -11.45 -5.98 -15.96
N VAL A 92 -12.70 -5.88 -16.39
CA VAL A 92 -13.87 -6.08 -15.52
C VAL A 92 -13.94 -7.51 -15.00
N VAL A 93 -13.78 -8.51 -15.86
CA VAL A 93 -13.85 -9.93 -15.45
C VAL A 93 -12.74 -10.26 -14.47
N GLY A 94 -11.50 -9.85 -14.74
CA GLY A 94 -10.38 -10.07 -13.84
C GLY A 94 -10.58 -9.38 -12.49
N TYR A 95 -11.17 -8.19 -12.49
CA TYR A 95 -11.48 -7.44 -11.28
C TYR A 95 -12.57 -8.14 -10.45
N VAL A 96 -13.64 -8.62 -11.10
CA VAL A 96 -14.71 -9.40 -10.45
C VAL A 96 -14.15 -10.67 -9.80
N LEU A 97 -13.24 -11.39 -10.48
CA LEU A 97 -12.60 -12.57 -9.91
C LEU A 97 -11.87 -12.26 -8.60
N GLN A 98 -11.11 -11.15 -8.54
CA GLN A 98 -10.43 -10.72 -7.32
C GLN A 98 -11.42 -10.40 -6.19
N PHE A 99 -12.54 -9.75 -6.49
CA PHE A 99 -13.59 -9.46 -5.50
C PHE A 99 -14.28 -10.73 -4.99
N ILE A 100 -14.50 -11.72 -5.85
CA ILE A 100 -15.00 -13.04 -5.43
C ILE A 100 -14.02 -13.69 -4.45
N GLY A 101 -12.72 -13.62 -4.72
CA GLY A 101 -11.70 -14.10 -3.80
C GLY A 101 -11.80 -13.45 -2.41
N HIS A 102 -11.93 -12.12 -2.37
CA HIS A 102 -12.12 -11.36 -1.13
C HIS A 102 -13.44 -11.71 -0.41
N ALA A 103 -14.53 -11.90 -1.14
CA ALA A 103 -15.80 -12.33 -0.58
C ALA A 103 -15.69 -13.73 0.07
N ILE A 104 -14.96 -14.67 -0.56
CA ILE A 104 -14.68 -16.01 -0.02
C ILE A 104 -13.79 -15.93 1.24
N GLU A 105 -12.81 -15.03 1.27
CA GLU A 105 -11.99 -14.76 2.46
C GLU A 105 -12.80 -14.10 3.59
N GLY A 106 -13.84 -13.35 3.24
CA GLY A 106 -14.64 -12.55 4.17
C GLY A 106 -13.95 -11.24 4.57
N ASN A 107 -13.13 -10.66 3.69
CA ASN A 107 -12.54 -9.34 3.89
C ASN A 107 -12.80 -8.38 2.73
N ASP A 108 -12.60 -7.09 2.96
CA ASP A 108 -12.74 -6.07 1.94
C ASP A 108 -11.48 -6.01 1.05
N ALA A 109 -11.70 -5.83 -0.25
CA ALA A 109 -10.65 -5.52 -1.22
C ALA A 109 -9.92 -4.22 -0.83
N GLY A 110 -8.64 -4.09 -1.19
CA GLY A 110 -7.81 -2.94 -0.81
C GLY A 110 -8.39 -1.58 -1.21
N GLU A 111 -8.97 -1.51 -2.42
CA GLU A 111 -9.61 -0.32 -2.97
C GLU A 111 -10.88 0.02 -2.19
N LEU A 112 -11.69 -0.98 -1.84
CA LEU A 112 -12.86 -0.77 -0.99
C LEU A 112 -12.47 -0.28 0.41
N ILE A 113 -11.39 -0.81 0.99
CA ILE A 113 -10.86 -0.32 2.27
C ILE A 113 -10.45 1.15 2.14
N LEU A 114 -9.73 1.51 1.08
CA LEU A 114 -9.33 2.89 0.85
C LEU A 114 -10.55 3.81 0.72
N MET A 115 -11.53 3.43 -0.10
CA MET A 115 -12.78 4.18 -0.27
C MET A 115 -13.57 4.30 1.03
N LYS A 116 -13.77 3.19 1.76
CA LYS A 116 -14.48 3.20 3.06
C LYS A 116 -13.74 4.05 4.08
N ARG A 117 -12.40 3.99 4.12
CA ARG A 117 -11.56 4.83 4.99
C ARG A 117 -11.72 6.32 4.64
N CYS A 118 -11.70 6.67 3.36
CA CYS A 118 -11.96 8.04 2.90
C CYS A 118 -13.37 8.52 3.28
N LEU A 119 -14.35 7.63 3.30
CA LEU A 119 -15.75 7.91 3.66
C LEU A 119 -16.04 7.78 5.16
N GLY A 120 -15.04 7.48 6.01
CA GLY A 120 -15.24 7.24 7.44
C GLY A 120 -16.12 6.01 7.77
N ARG A 121 -16.31 5.09 6.82
CA ARG A 121 -17.14 3.89 7.00
C ARG A 121 -16.34 2.73 7.59
N PRO A 122 -16.97 1.86 8.41
CA PRO A 122 -16.31 0.66 8.90
C PRO A 122 -15.95 -0.26 7.72
N TYR A 123 -14.76 -0.87 7.81
CA TYR A 123 -14.24 -1.80 6.81
C TYR A 123 -13.64 -3.04 7.49
N VAL A 124 -13.58 -4.15 6.76
CA VAL A 124 -13.07 -5.43 7.22
C VAL A 124 -11.72 -5.69 6.57
N GLU A 125 -10.63 -5.50 7.32
CA GLU A 125 -9.27 -5.70 6.78
C GLU A 125 -8.86 -7.17 6.71
N PHE A 126 -9.19 -7.92 7.76
CA PHE A 126 -8.83 -9.31 7.94
C PHE A 126 -10.08 -10.18 8.02
N GLY A 127 -10.06 -11.31 7.31
CA GLY A 127 -11.14 -12.28 7.28
C GLY A 127 -11.27 -13.06 8.61
N PRO A 128 -12.33 -13.88 8.77
CA PRO A 128 -12.61 -14.62 10.01
C PRO A 128 -11.47 -15.54 10.48
N ARG A 129 -10.65 -16.03 9.54
CA ARG A 129 -9.55 -16.96 9.82
C ARG A 129 -8.31 -16.30 10.41
N HIS A 130 -8.29 -14.97 10.49
CA HIS A 130 -7.14 -14.26 11.01
C HIS A 130 -7.01 -14.46 12.54
N PRO A 131 -5.80 -14.73 13.08
CA PRO A 131 -5.60 -15.03 14.51
C PRO A 131 -6.20 -13.99 15.46
N SER A 132 -6.15 -12.70 15.10
CA SER A 132 -6.72 -11.61 15.92
C SER A 132 -8.25 -11.58 15.97
N ARG A 133 -8.95 -12.28 15.06
CA ARG A 133 -10.40 -12.50 15.12
C ARG A 133 -10.75 -13.75 15.91
N ILE A 134 -9.95 -14.81 15.78
CA ILE A 134 -10.12 -16.06 16.55
C ILE A 134 -9.98 -15.78 18.05
N SER A 135 -8.99 -14.99 18.47
CA SER A 135 -8.81 -14.65 19.89
C SER A 135 -9.93 -13.77 20.48
N LYS A 136 -10.83 -13.25 19.64
CA LYS A 136 -11.95 -12.38 20.05
C LYS A 136 -13.30 -13.09 20.02
N SER A 137 -13.42 -14.28 19.44
CA SER A 137 -14.65 -15.07 19.58
C SER A 137 -14.66 -15.69 20.98
N PRO A 138 -15.61 -15.32 21.85
CA PRO A 138 -15.81 -16.04 23.10
C PRO A 138 -16.19 -17.47 22.74
N THR A 139 -15.65 -18.42 23.50
CA THR A 139 -16.17 -19.77 23.59
C THR A 139 -17.60 -19.69 24.14
N GLU A 140 -18.60 -19.39 23.30
CA GLU A 140 -20.01 -19.60 23.64
C GLU A 140 -20.33 -21.07 23.39
N THR A 141 -20.27 -21.84 24.48
CA THR A 141 -20.96 -23.11 24.70
C THR A 141 -22.47 -22.92 24.73
#